data_AF-A0A3A8JN78-F1
#
_entry.id   AF-A0A3A8JN78-F1
#
_cell.length_a   1.000
_cell.length_b   1.000
_cell.length_c   1.000
_cell.angle_alpha   90.00
_cell.angle_beta   90.00
_cell.angle_gamma   90.00
#
_symmetry.space_group_name_H-M   'P 1'
#
loop_
_entity.id
_entity.type
_entity.pdbx_description
1 polymer ?
#
loop_
_entity_poly.entity_id
_entity_poly.type
_entity_poly.pdbx_seq_one_letter_code
_entity_poly.pdbx_strand_id
1 'polypeptide(L)'
;MVVLFANPSAARRPYRAPLASLFAAALLVTTAGCAGGLDDPERFTGGTGSCAPGTTASGILQAQCFACHSTETKATGAGLDLQAAGLPGRLYTTTASATCSSMPLADSANPSGSLFLKKLTDSPGCGGRMPQGGSLNAADTACLTEWLVAGKPSTP
;
A
#
# COMPACT_ATOMS: atom_id res chain seq x y z
N MET A 1 66.10 -25.10 26.21
CA MET A 1 66.97 -24.18 26.98
C MET A 1 66.19 -22.87 27.09
N VAL A 2 65.50 -22.61 28.22
CA VAL A 2 66.01 -21.86 29.39
C VAL A 2 66.18 -20.37 28.99
N VAL A 3 65.15 -19.53 29.23
CA VAL A 3 64.94 -18.72 30.46
C VAL A 3 66.03 -17.64 30.58
N LEU A 4 65.77 -16.38 30.16
CA LEU A 4 65.15 -15.26 30.91
C LEU A 4 66.22 -14.34 31.56
N PHE A 5 65.83 -13.10 31.93
CA PHE A 5 66.60 -12.10 32.70
C PHE A 5 67.77 -11.36 31.97
N ALA A 6 68.11 -10.09 32.26
CA ALA A 6 67.37 -8.94 32.79
C ALA A 6 68.17 -7.62 32.58
N ASN A 7 67.45 -6.49 32.48
CA ASN A 7 67.71 -5.10 32.94
C ASN A 7 69.03 -4.80 33.71
N PRO A 8 69.55 -3.53 33.72
CA PRO A 8 68.81 -2.25 33.67
C PRO A 8 69.45 -1.21 32.68
N SER A 9 69.26 0.13 32.68
CA SER A 9 68.60 1.05 33.62
C SER A 9 68.13 2.41 33.02
N ALA A 10 66.89 2.78 33.33
CA ALA A 10 66.38 4.09 33.82
C ALA A 10 66.77 5.48 33.25
N ALA A 11 65.74 6.35 33.28
CA ALA A 11 65.76 7.82 33.36
C ALA A 11 65.91 8.59 32.02
N ARG A 12 65.11 9.64 31.71
CA ARG A 12 64.12 10.41 32.49
C ARG A 12 62.88 10.76 31.64
N ARG A 13 61.68 10.73 32.23
CA ARG A 13 60.54 11.53 31.74
C ARG A 13 60.87 13.01 31.88
N PRO A 14 60.36 13.85 30.97
CA PRO A 14 59.53 14.96 31.42
C PRO A 14 58.10 14.85 30.87
N TYR A 15 57.14 15.03 31.77
CA TYR A 15 55.71 15.10 31.43
C TYR A 15 55.43 16.35 30.57
N ARG A 16 54.69 16.20 29.47
CA ARG A 16 53.87 17.28 28.91
C ARG A 16 52.46 16.76 28.54
N ALA A 17 51.48 17.60 28.85
CA ALA A 17 50.05 17.37 29.01
C ALA A 17 49.32 16.42 28.02
N PRO A 18 48.28 15.69 28.48
CA PRO A 18 47.44 14.87 27.63
C PRO A 18 46.37 15.71 26.90
N LEU A 19 46.68 16.23 25.72
CA LEU A 19 45.70 16.85 24.81
C LEU A 19 45.33 15.94 23.62
N ALA A 20 45.75 14.67 23.64
CA ALA A 20 45.65 13.74 22.51
C ALA A 20 44.62 12.60 22.69
N SER A 21 43.65 12.73 23.62
CA SER A 21 42.65 11.67 23.90
C SER A 21 41.19 12.09 23.66
N LEU A 22 40.94 13.25 23.04
CA LEU A 22 39.58 13.74 22.75
C LEU A 22 39.08 13.44 21.32
N PHE A 23 39.83 12.66 20.52
CA PHE A 23 39.49 12.36 19.11
C PHE A 23 38.92 10.95 18.85
N ALA A 24 38.68 10.13 19.88
CA ALA A 24 38.26 8.72 19.73
C ALA A 24 36.81 8.41 20.14
N ALA A 25 36.03 9.40 20.61
CA ALA A 25 34.73 9.19 21.25
C ALA A 25 33.55 9.95 20.59
N ALA A 26 33.69 10.40 19.33
CA ALA A 26 32.75 11.34 18.70
C ALA A 26 32.17 10.87 17.34
N LEU A 27 32.21 9.57 17.04
CA LEU A 27 31.77 9.00 15.74
C LEU A 27 30.66 7.93 15.85
N LEU A 28 30.06 7.75 17.03
CA LEU A 28 29.12 6.65 17.32
C LEU A 28 27.66 7.07 17.53
N VAL A 29 27.31 8.35 17.32
CA VAL A 29 25.96 8.86 17.61
C VAL A 29 25.45 9.75 16.47
N THR A 30 24.86 9.14 15.44
CA THR A 30 23.69 9.65 14.68
C THR A 30 23.20 8.61 13.66
N THR A 31 22.66 7.47 14.13
CA THR A 31 21.68 6.69 13.35
C THR A 31 20.30 6.78 14.00
N ALA A 32 19.93 8.00 14.41
CA ALA A 32 18.56 8.33 14.76
C ALA A 32 17.75 8.42 13.46
N GLY A 33 17.38 7.25 12.92
CA GLY A 33 16.40 7.19 11.85
C GLY A 33 15.07 7.72 12.37
N CYS A 34 14.49 8.72 11.71
CA CYS A 34 13.11 9.11 12.00
C CYS A 34 12.23 7.89 11.77
N ALA A 35 11.56 7.42 12.82
CA ALA A 35 10.46 6.47 12.67
C ALA A 35 9.34 7.19 11.93
N GLY A 36 9.28 6.99 10.61
CA GLY A 36 8.23 7.54 9.78
C GLY A 36 6.89 6.99 10.26
N GLY A 37 6.05 7.87 10.80
CA GLY A 37 4.65 7.54 11.04
C GLY A 37 4.01 7.17 9.70
N LEU A 38 3.34 6.02 9.66
CA LEU A 38 2.49 5.69 8.53
C LEU A 38 1.18 6.46 8.74
N ASP A 39 0.83 7.35 7.81
CA ASP A 39 -0.44 8.09 7.86
C ASP A 39 -1.66 7.15 7.90
N ASP A 40 -1.47 5.95 7.35
CA ASP A 40 -2.43 4.86 7.34
C ASP A 40 -1.65 3.54 7.56
N PRO A 41 -1.55 3.04 8.81
CA PRO A 41 -0.85 1.79 9.11
C PRO A 41 -1.70 0.55 8.76
N GLU A 42 -3.03 0.69 8.70
CA GLU A 42 -3.94 -0.44 8.51
C GLU A 42 -3.90 -1.01 7.09
N ARG A 43 -3.48 -0.20 6.11
CA ARG A 43 -3.14 -0.68 4.76
C ARG A 43 -2.00 -1.70 4.70
N PHE A 44 -1.20 -1.86 5.78
CA PHE A 44 -0.07 -2.81 5.85
C PHE A 44 -0.29 -3.96 6.81
N THR A 45 -1.07 -3.77 7.88
CA THR A 45 -1.43 -4.86 8.81
C THR A 45 -2.49 -5.80 8.22
N GLY A 46 -3.10 -5.43 7.09
CA GLY A 46 -4.30 -6.09 6.57
C GLY A 46 -5.43 -5.85 7.55
N GLY A 47 -5.82 -4.57 7.70
CA GLY A 47 -6.77 -4.09 8.72
C GLY A 47 -8.05 -4.91 8.81
N THR A 48 -8.83 -4.70 9.88
CA THR A 48 -9.94 -5.57 10.31
C THR A 48 -11.15 -5.68 9.36
N GLY A 49 -11.01 -5.22 8.12
CA GLY A 49 -12.03 -5.32 7.09
C GLY A 49 -12.29 -6.74 6.60
N SER A 50 -13.44 -6.88 5.96
CA SER A 50 -14.10 -8.10 5.47
C SER A 50 -13.35 -8.93 4.42
N CYS A 51 -12.09 -8.63 4.15
CA CYS A 51 -11.24 -9.43 3.28
C CYS A 51 -10.79 -10.72 3.98
N ALA A 52 -10.79 -11.85 3.23
CA ALA A 52 -10.30 -13.11 3.77
C ALA A 52 -8.81 -13.00 4.19
N PRO A 53 -8.36 -13.69 5.25
CA PRO A 53 -6.97 -13.62 5.69
C PRO A 53 -5.96 -13.88 4.56
N GLY A 54 -5.01 -12.97 4.36
CA GLY A 54 -4.03 -13.02 3.28
C GLY A 54 -4.53 -12.53 1.91
N THR A 55 -5.80 -12.11 1.80
CA THR A 55 -6.40 -11.52 0.60
C THR A 55 -6.56 -10.02 0.76
N THR A 56 -6.40 -9.26 -0.32
CA THR A 56 -6.63 -7.82 -0.38
C THR A 56 -7.55 -7.48 -1.54
N ALA A 57 -8.22 -6.32 -1.48
CA ALA A 57 -9.01 -5.82 -2.61
C ALA A 57 -8.20 -5.73 -3.91
N SER A 58 -6.93 -5.29 -3.84
CA SER A 58 -6.03 -5.26 -5.00
C SER A 58 -5.71 -6.66 -5.55
N GLY A 59 -5.57 -7.66 -4.68
CA GLY A 59 -5.41 -9.07 -5.09
C GLY A 59 -6.65 -9.62 -5.80
N ILE A 60 -7.85 -9.31 -5.30
CA ILE A 60 -9.12 -9.69 -5.96
C ILE A 60 -9.22 -9.00 -7.33
N LEU A 61 -8.96 -7.69 -7.41
CA LEU A 61 -8.97 -6.95 -8.68
C LEU A 61 -7.98 -7.53 -9.69
N GLN A 62 -6.78 -7.90 -9.24
CA GLN A 62 -5.77 -8.52 -10.10
C GLN A 62 -6.24 -9.89 -10.62
N ALA A 63 -6.77 -10.75 -9.76
CA ALA A 63 -7.21 -12.09 -10.12
C ALA A 63 -8.48 -12.11 -10.99
N GLN A 64 -9.41 -11.19 -10.75
CA GLN A 64 -10.79 -11.27 -11.27
C GLN A 64 -11.14 -10.18 -12.31
N CYS A 65 -10.38 -9.08 -12.38
CA CYS A 65 -10.73 -7.93 -13.23
C CYS A 65 -9.68 -7.59 -14.30
N PHE A 66 -8.38 -7.79 -14.02
CA PHE A 66 -7.30 -7.31 -14.91
C PHE A 66 -7.23 -7.99 -16.28
N ALA A 67 -7.92 -9.12 -16.49
CA ALA A 67 -8.08 -9.70 -17.82
C ALA A 67 -8.78 -8.75 -18.82
N CYS A 68 -9.62 -7.82 -18.34
CA CYS A 68 -10.28 -6.81 -19.17
C CYS A 68 -10.06 -5.37 -18.68
N HIS A 69 -9.64 -5.15 -17.44
CA HIS A 69 -9.55 -3.84 -16.79
C HIS A 69 -8.14 -3.51 -16.26
N SER A 70 -7.08 -3.95 -16.94
CA SER A 70 -5.70 -3.56 -16.62
C SER A 70 -5.22 -2.38 -17.46
N THR A 71 -4.00 -1.88 -17.21
CA THR A 71 -3.40 -0.82 -18.02
C THR A 71 -3.37 -1.19 -19.51
N GLU A 72 -3.08 -2.45 -19.82
CA GLU A 72 -2.97 -2.94 -21.19
C GLU A 72 -4.32 -3.39 -21.77
N THR A 73 -5.22 -3.95 -20.92
CA THR A 73 -6.47 -4.57 -21.40
C THR A 73 -7.70 -3.66 -21.34
N LYS A 74 -7.61 -2.48 -20.70
CA LYS A 74 -8.74 -1.54 -20.49
C LYS A 74 -9.60 -1.23 -21.71
N ALA A 75 -9.05 -1.30 -22.92
CA ALA A 75 -9.82 -1.13 -24.15
C ALA A 75 -10.97 -2.16 -24.28
N THR A 76 -10.73 -3.41 -23.87
CA THR A 76 -11.74 -4.46 -23.75
C THR A 76 -12.74 -4.15 -22.63
N GLY A 77 -12.26 -3.63 -21.50
CA GLY A 77 -13.05 -3.18 -20.34
C GLY A 77 -13.68 -1.79 -20.48
N ALA A 78 -14.11 -1.40 -21.68
CA ALA A 78 -14.77 -0.11 -21.97
C ALA A 78 -14.00 1.15 -21.50
N GLY A 79 -12.67 1.08 -21.50
CA GLY A 79 -11.76 2.16 -21.11
C GLY A 79 -11.38 2.21 -19.62
N LEU A 80 -11.97 1.37 -18.77
CA LEU A 80 -11.73 1.39 -17.32
C LEU A 80 -10.44 0.66 -16.93
N ASP A 81 -9.52 1.42 -16.33
CA ASP A 81 -8.22 0.98 -15.81
C ASP A 81 -8.25 0.81 -14.28
N LEU A 82 -8.30 -0.45 -13.83
CA LEU A 82 -8.27 -0.86 -12.43
C LEU A 82 -6.86 -1.27 -11.95
N GLN A 83 -5.83 -1.18 -12.80
CA GLN A 83 -4.44 -1.46 -12.42
C GLN A 83 -3.67 -0.18 -12.09
N ALA A 84 -3.96 0.92 -12.79
CA ALA A 84 -3.31 2.21 -12.53
C ALA A 84 -3.56 2.71 -11.08
N ALA A 85 -2.49 3.24 -10.47
CA ALA A 85 -2.44 3.65 -9.07
C ALA A 85 -3.50 4.71 -8.67
N GLY A 86 -3.76 4.86 -7.37
CA GLY A 86 -4.73 5.82 -6.83
C GLY A 86 -6.15 5.28 -6.65
N LEU A 87 -6.32 3.95 -6.62
CA LEU A 87 -7.58 3.31 -6.24
C LEU A 87 -7.71 3.17 -4.71
N PRO A 88 -8.95 3.17 -4.16
CA PRO A 88 -10.21 3.32 -4.87
C PRO A 88 -10.53 4.79 -5.24
N GLY A 89 -9.80 5.77 -4.72
CA GLY A 89 -10.07 7.21 -4.89
C GLY A 89 -10.38 7.64 -6.34
N ARG A 90 -9.62 7.13 -7.33
CA ARG A 90 -9.89 7.38 -8.76
C ARG A 90 -11.30 7.00 -9.23
N LEU A 91 -11.94 5.98 -8.64
CA LEU A 91 -13.29 5.57 -9.03
C LEU A 91 -14.33 6.67 -8.74
N TYR A 92 -14.09 7.49 -7.71
CA TYR A 92 -14.93 8.64 -7.35
C TYR A 92 -14.76 9.83 -8.31
N THR A 93 -13.71 9.82 -9.13
CA THR A 93 -13.44 10.84 -10.17
C THR A 93 -13.57 10.28 -11.59
N THR A 94 -14.04 9.04 -11.75
CA THR A 94 -14.14 8.36 -13.04
C THR A 94 -15.60 8.01 -13.35
N THR A 95 -16.04 8.33 -14.57
CA THR A 95 -17.36 7.94 -15.08
C THR A 95 -17.26 6.66 -15.92
N ALA A 96 -18.36 5.92 -16.02
CA ALA A 96 -18.53 4.86 -17.00
C ALA A 96 -18.51 5.39 -18.45
N SER A 97 -18.53 4.50 -19.43
CA SER A 97 -18.64 4.86 -20.84
C SER A 97 -19.97 5.58 -21.15
N ALA A 98 -20.01 6.30 -22.27
CA ALA A 98 -21.20 7.01 -22.74
C ALA A 98 -22.43 6.09 -22.93
N THR A 99 -22.22 4.79 -23.22
CA THR A 99 -23.27 3.76 -23.28
C THR A 99 -23.99 3.57 -21.94
N CYS A 100 -23.30 3.82 -20.82
CA CYS A 100 -23.89 3.87 -19.48
C CYS A 100 -24.15 5.33 -19.02
N SER A 101 -24.50 6.20 -19.96
CA SER A 101 -24.83 7.62 -19.73
C SER A 101 -23.79 8.39 -18.91
N SER A 102 -22.51 7.98 -18.98
CA SER A 102 -21.42 8.52 -18.17
C SER A 102 -21.71 8.53 -16.66
N MET A 103 -22.45 7.53 -16.15
CA MET A 103 -22.72 7.39 -14.71
C MET A 103 -21.41 7.30 -13.90
N PRO A 104 -21.31 7.94 -12.71
CA PRO A 104 -20.15 7.79 -11.83
C PRO A 104 -19.87 6.32 -11.48
N LEU A 105 -18.59 5.91 -11.50
CA LEU A 105 -18.22 4.55 -11.11
C LEU A 105 -18.34 4.35 -9.60
N ALA A 106 -17.94 5.34 -8.81
CA ALA A 106 -18.22 5.41 -7.39
C ALA A 106 -18.98 6.69 -7.02
N ASP A 107 -19.92 6.57 -6.08
CA ASP A 107 -20.76 7.66 -5.59
C ASP A 107 -20.31 8.04 -4.17
N SER A 108 -19.78 9.25 -4.00
CA SER A 108 -19.34 9.76 -2.69
C SER A 108 -20.49 9.97 -1.70
N ALA A 109 -21.72 10.19 -2.17
CA ALA A 109 -22.90 10.32 -1.30
C ALA A 109 -23.44 8.94 -0.89
N ASN A 110 -23.35 7.94 -1.76
CA ASN A 110 -23.79 6.57 -1.50
C ASN A 110 -22.77 5.51 -2.00
N PRO A 111 -21.64 5.30 -1.29
CA PRO A 111 -20.58 4.40 -1.75
C PRO A 111 -21.02 2.95 -1.99
N SER A 112 -21.91 2.40 -1.15
CA SER A 112 -22.46 1.05 -1.34
C SER A 112 -23.41 0.96 -2.55
N GLY A 113 -24.01 2.07 -2.96
CA GLY A 113 -24.83 2.21 -4.17
C GLY A 113 -24.03 2.46 -5.46
N SER A 114 -22.70 2.47 -5.41
CA SER A 114 -21.80 2.73 -6.54
C SER A 114 -22.01 1.78 -7.73
N LEU A 115 -21.84 2.30 -8.96
CA LEU A 115 -21.92 1.47 -10.17
C LEU A 115 -20.87 0.35 -10.18
N PHE A 116 -19.67 0.61 -9.65
CA PHE A 116 -18.62 -0.41 -9.47
C PHE A 116 -19.10 -1.63 -8.67
N LEU A 117 -19.86 -1.43 -7.58
CA LEU A 117 -20.39 -2.54 -6.78
C LEU A 117 -21.63 -3.17 -7.42
N LYS A 118 -22.52 -2.36 -8.02
CA LYS A 118 -23.65 -2.86 -8.81
C LYS A 118 -23.20 -3.79 -9.93
N LYS A 119 -22.05 -3.51 -10.57
CA LYS A 119 -21.42 -4.40 -11.56
C LYS A 119 -21.15 -5.80 -11.05
N LEU A 120 -20.96 -6.01 -9.75
CA LEU A 120 -20.71 -7.33 -9.15
C LEU A 120 -22.00 -8.14 -8.92
N THR A 121 -23.17 -7.53 -9.16
CA THR A 121 -24.51 -8.12 -8.91
C THR A 121 -25.24 -8.47 -10.21
N ASP A 122 -26.30 -9.27 -10.10
CA ASP A 122 -27.12 -9.73 -11.23
C ASP A 122 -27.88 -8.61 -11.95
N SER A 123 -28.13 -7.48 -11.27
CA SER A 123 -28.84 -6.33 -11.82
C SER A 123 -27.99 -5.05 -11.70
N PRO A 124 -26.98 -4.87 -12.59
CA PRO A 124 -26.02 -3.77 -12.48
C PRO A 124 -26.58 -2.40 -12.88
N GLY A 125 -27.83 -2.31 -13.34
CA GLY A 125 -28.45 -1.08 -13.86
C GLY A 125 -27.95 -0.64 -15.25
N CYS A 126 -26.70 -0.93 -15.60
CA CYS A 126 -26.19 -0.78 -16.98
C CYS A 126 -25.17 -1.87 -17.34
N GLY A 127 -25.26 -2.39 -18.58
CA GLY A 127 -24.39 -3.45 -19.11
C GLY A 127 -24.53 -4.78 -18.37
N GLY A 128 -23.61 -5.72 -18.60
CA GLY A 128 -23.60 -7.02 -17.89
C GLY A 128 -22.96 -6.99 -16.50
N ARG A 129 -23.27 -8.02 -15.70
CA ARG A 129 -22.58 -8.40 -14.45
C ARG A 129 -21.10 -8.71 -14.73
N MET A 130 -20.23 -8.44 -13.77
CA MET A 130 -18.80 -8.73 -13.77
C MET A 130 -18.43 -9.63 -12.57
N PRO A 131 -17.39 -10.48 -12.68
CA PRO A 131 -16.63 -10.80 -13.91
C PRO A 131 -17.50 -11.53 -14.95
N GLN A 132 -17.11 -11.43 -16.23
CA GLN A 132 -17.80 -12.16 -17.31
C GLN A 132 -17.59 -13.68 -17.14
N GLY A 133 -18.62 -14.47 -17.45
CA GLY A 133 -18.57 -15.94 -17.34
C GLY A 133 -18.64 -16.49 -15.91
N GLY A 134 -18.81 -15.65 -14.89
CA GLY A 134 -18.88 -16.09 -13.50
C GLY A 134 -19.49 -15.05 -12.56
N SER A 135 -19.14 -15.14 -11.29
CA SER A 135 -19.44 -14.15 -10.24
C SER A 135 -18.36 -14.23 -9.17
N LEU A 136 -18.13 -13.15 -8.44
CA LEU A 136 -17.38 -13.21 -7.19
C LEU A 136 -18.15 -14.03 -6.15
N ASN A 137 -17.44 -14.55 -5.15
CA ASN A 137 -18.09 -15.08 -3.96
C ASN A 137 -18.50 -13.92 -3.01
N ALA A 138 -19.30 -14.23 -1.99
CA ALA A 138 -19.82 -13.23 -1.07
C ALA A 138 -18.73 -12.52 -0.24
N ALA A 139 -17.65 -13.22 0.13
CA ALA A 139 -16.56 -12.64 0.91
C ALA A 139 -15.72 -11.64 0.08
N ASP A 140 -15.37 -11.99 -1.15
CA ASP A 140 -14.68 -11.08 -2.07
C ASP A 140 -15.54 -9.84 -2.40
N THR A 141 -16.85 -10.04 -2.55
CA THR A 141 -17.80 -8.93 -2.78
C THR A 141 -17.91 -8.01 -1.57
N ALA A 142 -17.91 -8.56 -0.35
CA ALA A 142 -17.88 -7.78 0.89
C ALA A 142 -16.57 -7.00 1.03
N CYS A 143 -15.42 -7.66 0.83
CA CYS A 143 -14.09 -7.05 0.82
C CYS A 143 -14.00 -5.85 -0.15
N LEU A 144 -14.46 -6.01 -1.40
CA LEU A 144 -14.49 -4.90 -2.37
C LEU A 144 -15.50 -3.79 -2.00
N THR A 145 -16.61 -4.13 -1.34
CA THR A 145 -17.59 -3.16 -0.86
C THR A 145 -17.00 -2.29 0.24
N GLU A 146 -16.41 -2.89 1.26
CA GLU A 146 -15.79 -2.16 2.37
C GLU A 146 -14.58 -1.37 1.91
N TRP A 147 -13.71 -1.95 1.08
CA TRP A 147 -12.58 -1.26 0.47
C TRP A 147 -13.01 0.01 -0.27
N LEU A 148 -14.08 -0.06 -1.06
CA LEU A 148 -14.61 1.13 -1.75
C LEU A 148 -15.12 2.17 -0.76
N VAL A 149 -15.92 1.76 0.23
CA VAL A 149 -16.51 2.64 1.26
C VAL A 149 -15.43 3.33 2.08
N ALA A 150 -14.43 2.60 2.54
CA ALA A 150 -13.34 3.10 3.38
C ALA A 150 -12.43 4.07 2.63
N GLY A 151 -12.13 3.80 1.35
CA GLY A 151 -11.34 4.70 0.51
C GLY A 151 -12.15 5.80 -0.19
N LYS A 152 -13.35 6.13 0.31
CA LYS A 152 -14.07 7.36 -0.04
C LYS A 152 -13.21 8.58 0.31
N PRO A 153 -12.98 9.53 -0.61
CA PRO A 153 -12.30 10.78 -0.28
C PRO A 153 -13.05 11.54 0.82
N SER A 154 -12.31 12.03 1.82
CA SER A 154 -12.82 13.07 2.71
C SER A 154 -13.19 14.31 1.89
N THR A 155 -14.30 14.95 2.22
CA THR A 155 -14.69 16.24 1.63
C THR A 155 -13.56 17.25 1.84
N PRO A 156 -13.17 18.05 0.82
CA PRO A 156 -12.22 19.14 0.99
C PRO A 156 -12.74 20.26 1.91
#